data_AF-A0A959ZVR0-F1
#
_entry.id   AF-A0A959ZVR0-F1
#
_cell.length_a   1.000
_cell.length_b   1.000
_cell.length_c   1.000
_cell.angle_alpha   90.00
_cell.angle_beta   90.00
_cell.angle_gamma   90.00
#
_symmetry.space_group_name_H-M   'P 1'
#
loop_
_entity.id
_entity.type
_entity.pdbx_description
1 polymer ?
#
loop_
_entity_poly.entity_id
_entity_poly.type
_entity_poly.pdbx_seq_one_letter_code
_entity_poly.pdbx_strand_id
1 'polypeptide(L)'
;PAGNDGPTYARLGSVGEPAAADRVLTVGGMSSGWSPRQATLRLRVGPANADLMELPLIGPDPVTRRAGIVVLPGDGGPGFGNDAAEYAAAAASGLPVGGAIVLVSRGGATLQAKAAAAANAGAIGVLVWDRGGTGVFPAATADGGPVVPVVGLGSAQGQALMELLARGVTSEGVLEVASREPAPPAVASFSSNGPTASGRVKPDVVAPAVEVTTAWPPTADGTARQATMTGTSAAAAQAAAIALRARIDRPELSADDVRALLVGAGRTIPGVRLSAQGGGQLSESLDAAAVIRPPIVTATGTRGRADVRVSVGNLGTEDETYRVVVQSSTGRDLWNAGTVRVAPGAHTAIRVELPLRGRGWSGRVTVRRAAGGEVVASHPAATFAPVPRKTGLLGVPEIVTADGVTQATVRVGRLTRAGERVLSGPVHDVNVLLVPGDGSVPLVVSGVGAGHDWAAGTYRFVLSRRLPSGGSVPPGRFRLRVTGRGPDGSLIARQSAEFMLR
;
A
#
# COMPACT_ATOMS: atom_id res chain seq x y z
N PRO A 1 -1.40 4.15 -6.92
CA PRO A 1 -0.85 2.80 -6.58
C PRO A 1 -0.56 2.74 -5.08
N ALA A 2 -0.71 1.60 -4.42
CA ALA A 2 -0.45 1.49 -2.98
C ALA A 2 1.04 1.56 -2.61
N GLY A 3 1.92 1.15 -3.52
CA GLY A 3 3.35 0.94 -3.26
C GLY A 3 3.73 -0.53 -3.35
N ASN A 4 5.03 -0.79 -3.45
CA ASN A 4 5.59 -2.13 -3.69
C ASN A 4 6.53 -2.58 -2.55
N ASP A 5 6.39 -1.99 -1.37
CA ASP A 5 7.28 -2.20 -0.23
C ASP A 5 6.85 -3.40 0.65
N GLY A 6 5.67 -3.98 0.37
CA GLY A 6 5.11 -5.08 1.14
C GLY A 6 4.71 -4.67 2.57
N PRO A 7 4.24 -5.61 3.41
CA PRO A 7 3.99 -5.33 4.82
C PRO A 7 5.26 -4.93 5.54
N THR A 8 5.17 -3.90 6.37
CA THR A 8 6.14 -3.63 7.43
C THR A 8 5.82 -4.53 8.62
N TYR A 9 6.83 -5.06 9.29
CA TYR A 9 6.68 -5.74 10.59
C TYR A 9 6.44 -4.75 11.75
N ALA A 10 6.09 -3.51 11.41
CA ALA A 10 5.81 -2.42 12.33
C ALA A 10 4.31 -2.26 12.56
N ARG A 11 3.93 -1.42 13.52
CA ARG A 11 2.51 -1.09 13.78
C ARG A 11 1.86 -0.30 12.65
N LEU A 12 2.65 0.51 11.94
CA LEU A 12 2.21 1.27 10.77
C LEU A 12 2.63 0.49 9.54
N GLY A 13 1.75 0.47 8.54
CA GLY A 13 2.00 -0.13 7.23
C GLY A 13 2.96 0.70 6.38
N SER A 14 3.11 0.29 5.12
CA SER A 14 4.03 0.85 4.13
C SER A 14 3.36 1.75 3.08
N VAL A 15 2.03 1.92 3.13
CA VAL A 15 1.36 2.85 2.22
C VAL A 15 1.79 4.27 2.56
N GLY A 16 2.55 4.89 1.64
CA GLY A 16 3.03 6.26 1.72
C GLY A 16 2.19 7.25 0.90
N GLU A 17 2.60 8.52 0.89
CA GLU A 17 1.99 9.54 0.04
C GLU A 17 2.38 9.38 -1.45
N PRO A 18 1.52 9.77 -2.40
CA PRO A 18 0.18 10.36 -2.23
C PRO A 18 -0.92 9.32 -1.95
N ALA A 19 -0.57 8.03 -1.88
CA ALA A 19 -1.53 6.93 -1.73
C ALA A 19 -2.15 6.83 -0.32
N ALA A 20 -1.54 7.46 0.68
CA ALA A 20 -2.06 7.53 2.03
C ALA A 20 -3.18 8.57 2.19
N ALA A 21 -3.28 9.53 1.26
CA ALA A 21 -4.29 10.59 1.29
C ALA A 21 -5.73 10.05 1.29
N ASP A 22 -6.59 10.73 2.05
CA ASP A 22 -7.98 10.31 2.30
C ASP A 22 -8.83 10.20 1.02
N ARG A 23 -8.68 11.17 0.11
CA ARG A 23 -9.48 11.29 -1.11
C ARG A 23 -8.94 10.47 -2.29
N VAL A 24 -7.76 9.89 -2.18
CA VAL A 24 -7.14 9.12 -3.26
C VAL A 24 -7.69 7.69 -3.26
N LEU A 25 -8.08 7.17 -4.43
CA LEU A 25 -8.34 5.75 -4.61
C LEU A 25 -7.00 5.01 -4.70
N THR A 26 -6.65 4.30 -3.65
CA THR A 26 -5.40 3.57 -3.52
C THR A 26 -5.62 2.12 -3.85
N VAL A 27 -4.85 1.61 -4.81
CA VAL A 27 -5.03 0.26 -5.34
C VAL A 27 -3.81 -0.57 -5.01
N GLY A 28 -4.03 -1.62 -4.23
CA GLY A 28 -3.02 -2.64 -3.95
C GLY A 28 -2.94 -3.68 -5.06
N GLY A 29 -1.92 -4.52 -5.00
CA GLY A 29 -1.63 -5.52 -6.01
C GLY A 29 -2.01 -6.91 -5.54
N MET A 30 -2.59 -7.70 -6.44
CA MET A 30 -2.84 -9.12 -6.25
C MET A 30 -2.38 -9.93 -7.45
N SER A 31 -2.28 -11.26 -7.29
CA SER A 31 -2.16 -12.18 -8.41
C SER A 31 -3.38 -12.05 -9.33
N SER A 32 -3.22 -12.46 -10.60
CA SER A 32 -4.37 -12.71 -11.47
C SER A 32 -5.07 -14.02 -11.05
N GLY A 33 -6.08 -14.44 -11.82
CA GLY A 33 -6.72 -15.76 -11.64
C GLY A 33 -5.83 -16.95 -12.02
N TRP A 34 -4.59 -16.69 -12.44
CA TRP A 34 -3.59 -17.68 -12.83
C TRP A 34 -2.36 -17.55 -11.95
N SER A 35 -1.64 -18.65 -11.75
CA SER A 35 -0.33 -18.62 -11.12
C SER A 35 0.61 -17.73 -11.95
N PRO A 36 1.48 -16.94 -11.31
CA PRO A 36 2.55 -16.26 -12.02
C PRO A 36 3.45 -17.27 -12.72
N ARG A 37 4.33 -16.84 -13.63
CA ARG A 37 5.41 -17.73 -14.08
C ARG A 37 6.15 -18.26 -12.87
N GLN A 38 6.31 -19.56 -12.88
CA GLN A 38 6.98 -20.28 -11.83
C GLN A 38 8.07 -21.15 -12.45
N ALA A 39 9.07 -21.45 -11.65
CA ALA A 39 10.07 -22.46 -11.92
C ALA A 39 9.99 -23.54 -10.84
N THR A 40 10.43 -24.73 -11.20
CA THR A 40 10.78 -25.79 -10.25
C THR A 40 12.29 -25.90 -10.21
N LEU A 41 12.86 -25.87 -9.01
CA LEU A 41 14.26 -26.22 -8.78
C LEU A 41 14.32 -27.67 -8.33
N ARG A 42 14.77 -28.55 -9.22
CA ARG A 42 15.01 -29.97 -8.91
C ARG A 42 16.44 -30.16 -8.42
N LEU A 43 16.57 -30.72 -7.23
CA LEU A 43 17.84 -30.96 -6.54
C LEU A 43 18.12 -32.46 -6.47
N ARG A 44 19.37 -32.87 -6.70
CA ARG A 44 19.79 -34.27 -6.50
C ARG A 44 20.39 -34.50 -5.11
N VAL A 45 19.61 -35.11 -4.24
CA VAL A 45 19.93 -35.43 -2.83
C VAL A 45 20.51 -36.84 -2.76
N GLY A 46 21.80 -37.00 -3.06
CA GLY A 46 22.41 -38.34 -3.19
C GLY A 46 21.74 -39.17 -4.30
N PRO A 47 21.17 -40.36 -4.01
CA PRO A 47 20.39 -41.14 -4.98
C PRO A 47 18.94 -40.64 -5.16
N ALA A 48 18.46 -39.74 -4.28
CA ALA A 48 17.10 -39.21 -4.32
C ALA A 48 17.04 -37.86 -5.04
N ASN A 49 15.83 -37.41 -5.37
CA ASN A 49 15.55 -36.06 -5.85
C ASN A 49 14.67 -35.32 -4.84
N ALA A 50 14.89 -34.01 -4.73
CA ALA A 50 14.03 -33.11 -3.97
C ALA A 50 13.64 -31.92 -4.86
N ASP A 51 12.36 -31.58 -4.87
CA ASP A 51 11.83 -30.52 -5.72
C ASP A 51 11.39 -29.34 -4.85
N LEU A 52 11.94 -28.16 -5.14
CA LEU A 52 11.38 -26.89 -4.68
C LEU A 52 10.50 -26.35 -5.81
N MET A 53 9.19 -26.42 -5.59
CA MET A 53 8.17 -26.05 -6.59
C MET A 53 7.61 -24.65 -6.32
N GLU A 54 6.79 -24.17 -7.26
CA GLU A 54 6.03 -22.91 -7.17
C GLU A 54 6.91 -21.65 -7.00
N LEU A 55 8.14 -21.67 -7.51
CA LEU A 55 9.10 -20.59 -7.32
C LEU A 55 8.86 -19.47 -8.35
N PRO A 56 8.51 -18.23 -7.95
CA PRO A 56 8.26 -17.15 -8.91
C PRO A 56 9.44 -16.93 -9.87
N LEU A 57 9.17 -16.87 -11.17
CA LEU A 57 10.16 -16.72 -12.23
C LEU A 57 10.03 -15.35 -12.92
N ILE A 58 11.14 -14.64 -13.03
CA ILE A 58 11.24 -13.33 -13.69
C ILE A 58 12.36 -13.39 -14.74
N GLY A 59 12.14 -12.80 -15.90
CA GLY A 59 13.12 -12.77 -17.00
C GLY A 59 12.96 -13.95 -17.97
N PRO A 60 14.02 -14.36 -18.68
CA PRO A 60 13.96 -15.42 -19.68
C PRO A 60 13.67 -16.78 -19.04
N ASP A 61 13.25 -17.74 -19.87
CA ASP A 61 13.15 -19.12 -19.43
C ASP A 61 14.55 -19.67 -19.07
N PRO A 62 14.66 -20.48 -18.00
CA PRO A 62 15.91 -21.12 -17.65
C PRO A 62 16.36 -22.10 -18.74
N VAL A 63 17.68 -22.16 -18.97
CA VAL A 63 18.27 -23.23 -19.76
C VAL A 63 18.17 -24.52 -18.97
N THR A 64 17.32 -25.44 -19.41
CA THR A 64 17.06 -26.72 -18.73
C THR A 64 18.28 -27.65 -18.84
N ARG A 65 19.27 -27.42 -17.99
CA ARG A 65 20.47 -28.24 -17.85
C ARG A 65 20.89 -28.30 -16.38
N ARG A 66 21.66 -29.35 -16.05
CA ARG A 66 22.30 -29.48 -14.74
C ARG A 66 23.34 -28.37 -14.56
N ALA A 67 23.30 -27.73 -13.39
CA ALA A 67 24.24 -26.68 -13.01
C ALA A 67 24.50 -26.69 -11.50
N GLY A 68 25.69 -26.22 -11.13
CA GLY A 68 26.04 -26.04 -9.73
C GLY A 68 25.13 -25.02 -9.04
N ILE A 69 24.78 -25.22 -7.77
CA ILE A 69 24.12 -24.22 -6.92
C ILE A 69 25.17 -23.63 -6.00
N VAL A 70 25.36 -22.32 -6.13
CA VAL A 70 26.41 -21.59 -5.43
C VAL A 70 25.79 -20.53 -4.54
N VAL A 71 26.10 -20.55 -3.25
CA VAL A 71 25.72 -19.47 -2.34
C VAL A 71 26.75 -18.37 -2.41
N LEU A 72 26.36 -17.19 -2.86
CA LEU A 72 27.25 -16.03 -2.78
C LEU A 72 27.49 -15.72 -1.29
N PRO A 73 28.74 -15.64 -0.80
CA PRO A 73 29.01 -15.42 0.61
C PRO A 73 28.60 -14.00 1.05
N GLY A 74 28.13 -13.88 2.28
CA GLY A 74 27.79 -12.60 2.92
C GLY A 74 27.70 -12.72 4.44
N ASP A 75 27.50 -11.60 5.11
CA ASP A 75 27.42 -11.56 6.57
C ASP A 75 26.14 -12.24 7.08
N GLY A 76 26.30 -13.38 7.75
CA GLY A 76 25.17 -14.12 8.35
C GLY A 76 24.25 -14.80 7.33
N GLY A 77 24.72 -15.12 6.13
CA GLY A 77 23.99 -15.87 5.11
C GLY A 77 24.43 -15.52 3.68
N PRO A 78 23.56 -15.74 2.67
CA PRO A 78 23.89 -15.36 1.29
C PRO A 78 24.11 -13.84 1.18
N GLY A 79 25.14 -13.43 0.43
CA GLY A 79 25.39 -12.06 0.02
C GLY A 79 24.27 -11.51 -0.86
N PHE A 80 24.32 -10.22 -1.17
CA PHE A 80 23.25 -9.57 -1.91
C PHE A 80 23.45 -9.70 -3.44
N GLY A 81 24.68 -9.84 -3.92
CA GLY A 81 25.00 -9.86 -5.35
C GLY A 81 24.68 -8.53 -6.02
N ASN A 82 25.00 -7.41 -5.36
CA ASN A 82 24.61 -6.08 -5.84
C ASN A 82 25.37 -5.62 -7.09
N ASP A 83 26.62 -6.06 -7.20
CA ASP A 83 27.55 -5.56 -8.20
C ASP A 83 28.65 -6.60 -8.52
N ALA A 84 29.49 -6.27 -9.50
CA ALA A 84 30.58 -7.13 -9.94
C ALA A 84 31.66 -7.36 -8.87
N ALA A 85 31.81 -6.47 -7.88
CA ALA A 85 32.86 -6.60 -6.87
C ALA A 85 32.55 -7.75 -5.91
N GLU A 86 31.28 -7.96 -5.52
CA GLU A 86 30.87 -9.13 -4.73
C GLU A 86 31.22 -10.45 -5.44
N TYR A 87 30.97 -10.53 -6.75
CA TYR A 87 31.29 -11.73 -7.55
C TYR A 87 32.79 -11.90 -7.79
N ALA A 88 33.55 -10.82 -7.97
CA ALA A 88 35.00 -10.88 -8.08
C ALA A 88 35.66 -11.36 -6.78
N ALA A 89 35.19 -10.87 -5.63
CA ALA A 89 35.63 -11.34 -4.32
C ALA A 89 35.33 -12.84 -4.11
N ALA A 90 34.12 -13.27 -4.50
CA ALA A 90 33.75 -14.68 -4.47
C ALA A 90 34.66 -15.53 -5.39
N ALA A 91 34.94 -15.08 -6.60
CA ALA A 91 35.85 -15.77 -7.53
C ALA A 91 37.28 -15.85 -6.97
N ALA A 92 37.77 -14.78 -6.34
CA ALA A 92 39.09 -14.76 -5.69
C ALA A 92 39.18 -15.74 -4.51
N SER A 93 38.07 -16.05 -3.85
CA SER A 93 37.97 -17.11 -2.83
C SER A 93 37.84 -18.53 -3.41
N GLY A 94 37.85 -18.68 -4.73
CA GLY A 94 37.73 -19.98 -5.41
C GLY A 94 36.29 -20.46 -5.64
N LEU A 95 35.29 -19.58 -5.49
CA LEU A 95 33.89 -19.95 -5.67
C LEU A 95 33.53 -20.11 -7.18
N PRO A 96 33.03 -21.27 -7.63
CA PRO A 96 32.83 -21.54 -9.06
C PRO A 96 31.50 -20.98 -9.58
N VAL A 97 31.44 -19.66 -9.80
CA VAL A 97 30.23 -18.96 -10.28
C VAL A 97 29.91 -19.26 -11.75
N GLY A 98 30.93 -19.45 -12.59
CA GLY A 98 30.75 -19.70 -14.01
C GLY A 98 29.94 -20.97 -14.28
N GLY A 99 28.83 -20.82 -15.02
CA GLY A 99 27.92 -21.92 -15.35
C GLY A 99 26.95 -22.31 -14.24
N ALA A 100 27.00 -21.67 -13.06
CA ALA A 100 26.20 -22.01 -11.89
C ALA A 100 24.88 -21.24 -11.81
N ILE A 101 23.98 -21.71 -10.94
CA ILE A 101 22.81 -21.00 -10.42
C ILE A 101 23.21 -20.40 -9.07
N VAL A 102 23.19 -19.07 -8.96
CA VAL A 102 23.69 -18.39 -7.76
C VAL A 102 22.55 -18.01 -6.82
N LEU A 103 22.66 -18.39 -5.54
CA LEU A 103 21.78 -17.95 -4.46
C LEU A 103 22.29 -16.66 -3.83
N VAL A 104 21.42 -15.65 -3.80
CA VAL A 104 21.64 -14.34 -3.16
C VAL A 104 20.47 -13.96 -2.26
N SER A 105 20.68 -13.02 -1.35
CA SER A 105 19.63 -12.45 -0.50
C SER A 105 18.88 -11.32 -1.21
N ARG A 106 17.57 -11.20 -0.93
CA ARG A 106 16.77 -10.03 -1.32
C ARG A 106 17.28 -8.77 -0.61
N GLY A 107 17.34 -7.64 -1.32
CA GLY A 107 17.75 -6.33 -0.81
C GLY A 107 18.92 -5.74 -1.59
N GLY A 108 19.25 -4.47 -1.35
CA GLY A 108 20.32 -3.76 -2.07
C GLY A 108 19.90 -3.37 -3.49
N ALA A 109 20.67 -3.81 -4.50
CA ALA A 109 20.46 -3.47 -5.91
C ALA A 109 19.15 -4.03 -6.49
N THR A 110 18.76 -3.54 -7.68
CA THR A 110 17.59 -4.03 -8.41
C THR A 110 17.79 -5.47 -8.89
N LEU A 111 16.71 -6.21 -9.15
CA LEU A 111 16.81 -7.57 -9.69
C LEU A 111 17.53 -7.61 -11.04
N GLN A 112 17.35 -6.58 -11.86
CA GLN A 112 18.04 -6.42 -13.14
C GLN A 112 19.55 -6.28 -12.92
N ALA A 113 19.97 -5.45 -11.95
CA ALA A 113 21.38 -5.28 -11.62
C ALA A 113 22.00 -6.58 -11.07
N LYS A 114 21.28 -7.29 -10.18
CA LYS A 114 21.71 -8.61 -9.67
C LYS A 114 21.89 -9.63 -10.79
N ALA A 115 20.91 -9.72 -11.68
CA ALA A 115 20.95 -10.63 -12.83
C ALA A 115 22.11 -10.28 -13.79
N ALA A 116 22.33 -8.99 -14.07
CA ALA A 116 23.44 -8.55 -14.90
C ALA A 116 24.80 -8.85 -14.26
N ALA A 117 24.96 -8.57 -12.96
CA ALA A 117 26.19 -8.87 -12.23
C ALA A 117 26.50 -10.38 -12.23
N ALA A 118 25.49 -11.22 -11.95
CA ALA A 118 25.62 -12.67 -11.99
C ALA A 118 25.97 -13.19 -13.39
N ALA A 119 25.29 -12.69 -14.43
CA ALA A 119 25.55 -13.08 -15.81
C ALA A 119 26.96 -12.67 -16.28
N ASN A 120 27.43 -11.47 -15.90
CA ASN A 120 28.80 -11.03 -16.18
C ASN A 120 29.85 -11.91 -15.48
N ALA A 121 29.52 -12.50 -14.33
CA ALA A 121 30.34 -13.51 -13.65
C ALA A 121 30.16 -14.93 -14.24
N GLY A 122 29.36 -15.09 -15.29
CA GLY A 122 29.13 -16.34 -16.01
C GLY A 122 28.04 -17.24 -15.42
N ALA A 123 27.28 -16.78 -14.42
CA ALA A 123 26.15 -17.53 -13.90
C ALA A 123 25.04 -17.68 -14.96
N ILE A 124 24.28 -18.78 -14.90
CA ILE A 124 23.16 -19.05 -15.81
C ILE A 124 21.79 -18.80 -15.19
N GLY A 125 21.74 -18.40 -13.92
CA GLY A 125 20.51 -18.12 -13.19
C GLY A 125 20.79 -17.58 -11.80
N VAL A 126 19.79 -16.89 -11.23
CA VAL A 126 19.87 -16.30 -9.90
C VAL A 126 18.67 -16.74 -9.07
N LEU A 127 18.93 -17.32 -7.90
CA LEU A 127 17.94 -17.56 -6.86
C LEU A 127 17.99 -16.37 -5.89
N VAL A 128 16.87 -15.69 -5.67
CA VAL A 128 16.78 -14.56 -4.74
C VAL A 128 15.94 -14.96 -3.54
N TRP A 129 16.60 -15.12 -2.39
CA TRP A 129 15.93 -15.50 -1.15
C TRP A 129 15.30 -14.30 -0.43
N ASP A 130 13.98 -14.32 -0.37
CA ASP A 130 13.15 -13.41 0.39
C ASP A 130 12.84 -14.00 1.77
N ARG A 131 13.77 -13.87 2.72
CA ARG A 131 13.66 -14.45 4.08
C ARG A 131 12.34 -14.13 4.78
N GLY A 132 11.75 -12.96 4.49
CA GLY A 132 10.51 -12.49 5.09
C GLY A 132 9.31 -12.49 4.14
N GLY A 133 9.40 -13.08 2.96
CA GLY A 133 8.31 -12.99 1.99
C GLY A 133 8.12 -14.25 1.15
N THR A 134 7.45 -14.08 0.02
CA THR A 134 6.99 -15.19 -0.83
C THR A 134 7.85 -15.38 -2.07
N GLY A 135 8.92 -14.58 -2.23
CA GLY A 135 9.76 -14.61 -3.43
C GLY A 135 9.14 -13.92 -4.66
N VAL A 136 7.94 -13.33 -4.55
CA VAL A 136 7.33 -12.56 -5.65
C VAL A 136 7.83 -11.12 -5.58
N PHE A 137 8.38 -10.62 -6.69
CA PHE A 137 9.01 -9.29 -6.74
C PHE A 137 8.40 -8.38 -7.82
N PRO A 138 8.35 -7.06 -7.56
CA PRO A 138 8.07 -6.07 -8.60
C PRO A 138 9.16 -6.08 -9.68
N ALA A 139 8.76 -6.08 -10.95
CA ALA A 139 9.68 -6.08 -12.09
C ALA A 139 8.98 -5.62 -13.38
N ALA A 140 9.74 -5.11 -14.35
CA ALA A 140 9.32 -4.92 -15.73
C ALA A 140 10.35 -5.58 -16.66
N THR A 141 9.91 -6.20 -17.76
CA THR A 141 10.76 -7.15 -18.52
C THR A 141 11.05 -6.80 -19.98
N ALA A 142 10.58 -5.68 -20.54
CA ALA A 142 10.69 -5.45 -21.98
C ALA A 142 11.99 -4.83 -22.50
N ASP A 143 12.80 -4.16 -21.67
CA ASP A 143 14.14 -3.66 -22.06
C ASP A 143 15.09 -3.77 -20.87
N GLY A 144 16.15 -4.58 -20.99
CA GLY A 144 17.07 -4.80 -19.87
C GLY A 144 16.41 -5.51 -18.68
N GLY A 145 15.35 -6.29 -18.91
CA GLY A 145 14.90 -7.30 -17.95
C GLY A 145 16.06 -8.23 -17.57
N PRO A 146 15.94 -9.01 -16.48
CA PRO A 146 17.02 -9.91 -16.07
C PRO A 146 17.58 -10.71 -17.26
N VAL A 147 18.89 -10.60 -17.51
CA VAL A 147 19.56 -11.25 -18.65
C VAL A 147 19.71 -12.77 -18.45
N VAL A 148 19.51 -13.23 -17.21
CA VAL A 148 19.42 -14.62 -16.79
C VAL A 148 18.13 -14.80 -15.97
N PRO A 149 17.56 -16.01 -15.91
CA PRO A 149 16.37 -16.29 -15.09
C PRO A 149 16.60 -15.89 -13.63
N VAL A 150 15.67 -15.12 -13.08
CA VAL A 150 15.62 -14.77 -11.66
C VAL A 150 14.47 -15.53 -11.03
N VAL A 151 14.80 -16.40 -10.08
CA VAL A 151 13.85 -17.27 -9.39
C VAL A 151 13.76 -16.84 -7.92
N GLY A 152 12.58 -16.44 -7.49
CA GLY A 152 12.34 -16.05 -6.11
C GLY A 152 12.16 -17.25 -5.19
N LEU A 153 12.84 -17.24 -4.05
CA LEU A 153 12.61 -18.18 -2.96
C LEU A 153 11.90 -17.47 -1.83
N GLY A 154 10.72 -17.95 -1.45
CA GLY A 154 10.07 -17.52 -0.23
C GLY A 154 10.86 -17.96 1.02
N SER A 155 10.39 -17.51 2.18
CA SER A 155 11.02 -17.80 3.48
C SER A 155 11.30 -19.30 3.66
N ALA A 156 10.26 -20.14 3.49
CA ALA A 156 10.35 -21.60 3.68
C ALA A 156 11.22 -22.28 2.62
N GLN A 157 11.07 -21.93 1.33
CA GLN A 157 11.84 -22.55 0.25
C GLN A 157 13.32 -22.24 0.37
N GLY A 158 13.70 -20.98 0.66
CA GLY A 158 15.10 -20.63 0.84
C GLY A 158 15.70 -21.20 2.11
N GLN A 159 14.94 -21.31 3.20
CA GLN A 159 15.39 -22.00 4.41
C GLN A 159 15.66 -23.49 4.13
N ALA A 160 14.73 -24.16 3.45
CA ALA A 160 14.89 -25.57 3.06
C ALA A 160 16.12 -25.77 2.16
N LEU A 161 16.33 -24.88 1.18
CA LEU A 161 17.51 -24.93 0.32
C LEU A 161 18.80 -24.78 1.13
N MET A 162 18.88 -23.79 2.04
CA MET A 162 20.06 -23.59 2.89
C MET A 162 20.36 -24.80 3.78
N GLU A 163 19.32 -25.43 4.35
CA GLU A 163 19.48 -26.64 5.17
C GLU A 163 19.99 -27.84 4.37
N LEU A 164 19.52 -28.01 3.12
CA LEU A 164 20.01 -29.05 2.21
C LEU A 164 21.47 -28.81 1.82
N LEU A 165 21.82 -27.58 1.47
CA LEU A 165 23.19 -27.19 1.13
C LEU A 165 24.15 -27.39 2.32
N ALA A 166 23.72 -27.03 3.53
CA ALA A 166 24.53 -27.19 4.75
C ALA A 166 24.82 -28.65 5.11
N ARG A 167 23.95 -29.59 4.70
CA ARG A 167 24.16 -31.03 4.92
C ARG A 167 25.09 -31.68 3.89
N GLY A 168 25.61 -30.91 2.92
CA GLY A 168 26.46 -31.42 1.85
C GLY A 168 25.72 -32.34 0.86
N VAL A 169 24.39 -32.25 0.86
CA VAL A 169 23.50 -33.22 0.20
C VAL A 169 23.33 -32.95 -1.30
N THR A 170 23.57 -31.71 -1.76
CA THR A 170 23.51 -31.32 -3.19
C THR A 170 24.41 -30.12 -3.47
N SER A 171 25.18 -30.13 -4.55
CA SER A 171 25.75 -28.92 -5.17
C SER A 171 25.21 -28.67 -6.57
N GLU A 172 24.25 -29.47 -7.06
CA GLU A 172 23.70 -29.34 -8.42
C GLU A 172 22.16 -29.35 -8.44
N GLY A 173 21.59 -28.58 -9.36
CA GLY A 173 20.16 -28.57 -9.63
C GLY A 173 19.82 -28.27 -11.09
N VAL A 174 18.54 -28.41 -11.42
CA VAL A 174 17.95 -28.05 -12.71
C VAL A 174 16.79 -27.09 -12.45
N LEU A 175 16.77 -25.98 -13.18
CA LEU A 175 15.63 -25.06 -13.22
C LEU A 175 14.76 -25.38 -14.45
N GLU A 176 13.48 -25.61 -14.20
CA GLU A 176 12.47 -25.89 -15.23
C GLU A 176 11.31 -24.92 -15.08
N VAL A 177 10.76 -24.44 -16.20
CA VAL A 177 9.52 -23.65 -16.19
C VAL A 177 8.37 -24.55 -15.77
N ALA A 178 7.59 -24.12 -14.77
CA ALA A 178 6.37 -24.79 -14.37
C ALA A 178 5.19 -24.34 -15.23
N SER A 179 4.23 -25.24 -15.44
CA SER A 179 2.94 -24.89 -16.06
C SER A 179 2.21 -23.84 -15.23
N ARG A 180 1.51 -22.93 -15.91
CA ARG A 180 0.61 -21.99 -15.24
C ARG A 180 -0.70 -22.69 -14.92
N GLU A 181 -1.14 -22.59 -13.69
CA GLU A 181 -2.36 -23.21 -13.18
C GLU A 181 -3.33 -22.13 -12.69
N PRO A 182 -4.65 -22.37 -12.71
CA PRO A 182 -5.59 -21.49 -12.03
C PRO A 182 -5.22 -21.34 -10.56
N ALA A 183 -5.13 -20.10 -10.07
CA ALA A 183 -4.70 -19.82 -8.69
C ALA A 183 -5.79 -19.03 -7.96
N PRO A 184 -6.01 -19.30 -6.64
CA PRO A 184 -6.91 -18.48 -5.85
C PRO A 184 -6.39 -17.04 -5.78
N PRO A 185 -7.29 -16.04 -5.69
CA PRO A 185 -6.90 -14.64 -5.58
C PRO A 185 -6.07 -14.42 -4.31
N ALA A 186 -4.86 -13.91 -4.47
CA ALA A 186 -3.96 -13.62 -3.35
C ALA A 186 -3.36 -12.22 -3.49
N VAL A 187 -3.39 -11.45 -2.39
CA VAL A 187 -2.68 -10.16 -2.36
C VAL A 187 -1.18 -10.42 -2.50
N ALA A 188 -0.55 -9.70 -3.43
CA ALA A 188 0.86 -9.86 -3.72
C ALA A 188 1.68 -9.43 -2.50
N SER A 189 2.72 -10.19 -2.17
CA SER A 189 3.55 -9.93 -0.97
C SER A 189 4.27 -8.59 -1.01
N PHE A 190 4.57 -8.07 -2.20
CA PHE A 190 5.11 -6.73 -2.39
C PHE A 190 4.05 -5.62 -2.25
N SER A 191 2.75 -5.93 -2.29
CA SER A 191 1.73 -4.88 -2.20
C SER A 191 1.82 -4.18 -0.84
N SER A 192 2.12 -2.88 -0.87
CA SER A 192 2.09 -2.07 0.34
C SER A 192 0.69 -2.12 0.96
N ASN A 193 0.66 -2.27 2.28
CA ASN A 193 -0.57 -2.37 3.05
C ASN A 193 -0.55 -1.36 4.19
N GLY A 194 -1.73 -1.01 4.65
CA GLY A 194 -1.92 -0.11 5.77
C GLY A 194 -1.88 -0.83 7.12
N PRO A 195 -2.16 -0.09 8.20
CA PRO A 195 -2.68 1.27 8.18
C PRO A 195 -1.63 2.30 7.71
N THR A 196 -2.07 3.40 7.11
CA THR A 196 -1.16 4.52 6.73
C THR A 196 -0.43 5.07 7.96
N ALA A 197 0.55 5.95 7.78
CA ALA A 197 1.18 6.67 8.88
C ALA A 197 0.18 7.42 9.77
N SER A 198 -0.94 7.86 9.18
CA SER A 198 -2.06 8.49 9.89
C SER A 198 -3.00 7.50 10.56
N GLY A 199 -2.89 6.20 10.31
CA GLY A 199 -3.77 5.18 10.90
C GLY A 199 -5.00 4.83 10.04
N ARG A 200 -5.10 5.38 8.82
CA ARG A 200 -6.21 5.04 7.89
C ARG A 200 -6.04 3.65 7.31
N VAL A 201 -7.16 3.03 7.00
CA VAL A 201 -7.18 1.80 6.21
C VAL A 201 -6.91 2.15 4.75
N LYS A 202 -5.81 1.61 4.22
CA LYS A 202 -5.43 1.58 2.80
C LYS A 202 -4.76 0.23 2.52
N PRO A 203 -4.79 -0.32 1.29
CA PRO A 203 -5.42 0.23 0.09
C PRO A 203 -6.96 0.25 0.18
N ASP A 204 -7.61 0.94 -0.77
CA ASP A 204 -9.06 0.97 -0.90
C ASP A 204 -9.62 -0.28 -1.60
N VAL A 205 -8.87 -0.84 -2.55
CA VAL A 205 -9.17 -2.08 -3.30
C VAL A 205 -7.86 -2.74 -3.75
N VAL A 206 -7.93 -3.97 -4.24
CA VAL A 206 -6.80 -4.65 -4.91
C VAL A 206 -7.17 -5.07 -6.33
N ALA A 207 -6.21 -5.06 -7.25
CA ALA A 207 -6.40 -5.51 -8.61
C ALA A 207 -5.17 -6.28 -9.12
N PRO A 208 -5.29 -7.06 -10.21
CA PRO A 208 -4.15 -7.79 -10.78
C PRO A 208 -2.94 -6.90 -10.99
N ALA A 209 -1.80 -7.32 -10.43
CA ALA A 209 -0.55 -6.56 -10.41
C ALA A 209 0.65 -7.44 -10.71
N VAL A 210 0.46 -8.72 -10.99
CA VAL A 210 1.54 -9.67 -11.24
C VAL A 210 1.47 -10.08 -12.70
N GLU A 211 2.59 -9.89 -13.39
CA GLU A 211 2.75 -10.20 -14.81
C GLU A 211 1.67 -9.62 -15.73
N VAL A 212 1.31 -8.35 -15.51
CA VAL A 212 0.36 -7.66 -16.37
C VAL A 212 1.05 -7.26 -17.67
N THR A 213 0.50 -7.67 -18.81
CA THR A 213 0.99 -7.24 -20.12
C THR A 213 0.60 -5.78 -20.38
N THR A 214 1.57 -4.94 -20.74
CA THR A 214 1.37 -3.51 -21.00
C THR A 214 2.01 -3.11 -22.33
N ALA A 215 1.59 -1.97 -22.87
CA ALA A 215 2.35 -1.30 -23.92
C ALA A 215 3.76 -0.92 -23.42
N TRP A 216 4.71 -0.85 -24.34
CA TRP A 216 6.10 -0.50 -24.06
C TRP A 216 6.64 0.46 -25.12
N PRO A 217 7.62 1.33 -24.80
CA PRO A 217 8.27 2.17 -25.80
C PRO A 217 8.68 1.37 -27.04
N PRO A 218 8.39 1.88 -28.25
CA PRO A 218 8.72 1.18 -29.49
C PRO A 218 10.25 1.07 -29.66
N THR A 219 10.69 0.16 -30.52
CA THR A 219 12.08 0.13 -31.00
C THR A 219 12.42 1.40 -31.78
N ALA A 220 13.71 1.64 -32.03
CA ALA A 220 14.18 2.81 -32.78
C ALA A 220 13.59 2.92 -34.20
N ASP A 221 13.18 1.80 -34.80
CA ASP A 221 12.49 1.74 -36.10
C ASP A 221 10.97 1.97 -36.01
N GLY A 222 10.43 2.24 -34.82
CA GLY A 222 9.02 2.52 -34.58
C GLY A 222 8.15 1.29 -34.37
N THR A 223 8.70 0.07 -34.32
CA THR A 223 7.91 -1.15 -34.09
C THR A 223 7.28 -1.13 -32.69
N ALA A 224 5.96 -1.34 -32.63
CA ALA A 224 5.21 -1.39 -31.38
C ALA A 224 5.65 -2.59 -30.53
N ARG A 225 5.71 -2.38 -29.21
CA ARG A 225 6.20 -3.40 -28.26
C ARG A 225 5.29 -3.54 -27.06
N GLN A 226 5.37 -4.71 -26.45
CA GLN A 226 4.70 -5.02 -25.19
C GLN A 226 5.69 -5.52 -24.16
N ALA A 227 5.34 -5.32 -22.89
CA ALA A 227 6.11 -5.74 -21.73
C ALA A 227 5.25 -6.48 -20.75
N THR A 228 5.88 -7.29 -19.91
CA THR A 228 5.24 -7.78 -18.70
C THR A 228 5.69 -6.92 -17.52
N MET A 229 4.73 -6.46 -16.71
CA MET A 229 4.95 -5.62 -15.54
C MET A 229 4.31 -6.24 -14.29
N THR A 230 5.11 -6.31 -13.22
CA THR A 230 4.68 -6.67 -11.87
C THR A 230 4.83 -5.47 -10.95
N GLY A 231 3.72 -5.00 -10.38
CA GLY A 231 3.69 -3.87 -9.46
C GLY A 231 2.30 -3.23 -9.31
N THR A 232 2.07 -2.57 -8.19
CA THR A 232 0.78 -1.91 -7.89
C THR A 232 0.42 -0.77 -8.86
N SER A 233 1.38 -0.28 -9.66
CA SER A 233 1.13 0.67 -10.75
C SER A 233 0.19 0.10 -11.83
N ALA A 234 0.36 -1.17 -12.21
CA ALA A 234 -0.51 -1.82 -13.19
C ALA A 234 -1.94 -2.00 -12.65
N ALA A 235 -2.06 -2.33 -11.36
CA ALA A 235 -3.35 -2.40 -10.68
C ALA A 235 -4.05 -1.03 -10.60
N ALA A 236 -3.30 0.03 -10.30
CA ALA A 236 -3.84 1.38 -10.27
C ALA A 236 -4.35 1.84 -11.65
N ALA A 237 -3.63 1.49 -12.73
CA ALA A 237 -4.06 1.80 -14.10
C ALA A 237 -5.39 1.11 -14.47
N GLN A 238 -5.56 -0.16 -14.09
CA GLN A 238 -6.82 -0.89 -14.28
C GLN A 238 -7.99 -0.22 -13.54
N ALA A 239 -7.81 0.14 -12.27
CA ALA A 239 -8.85 0.85 -11.53
C ALA A 239 -9.19 2.22 -12.13
N ALA A 240 -8.19 2.95 -12.66
CA ALA A 240 -8.41 4.20 -13.34
C ALA A 240 -9.24 4.01 -14.63
N ALA A 241 -9.00 2.94 -15.40
CA ALA A 241 -9.77 2.62 -16.59
C ALA A 241 -11.23 2.30 -16.26
N ILE A 242 -11.49 1.51 -15.21
CA ILE A 242 -12.86 1.20 -14.75
C ILE A 242 -13.54 2.46 -14.20
N ALA A 243 -12.83 3.30 -13.45
CA ALA A 243 -13.34 4.57 -12.97
C ALA A 243 -13.73 5.52 -14.12
N LEU A 244 -12.92 5.57 -15.17
CA LEU A 244 -13.21 6.34 -16.38
C LEU A 244 -14.44 5.79 -17.10
N ARG A 245 -14.52 4.47 -17.30
CA ARG A 245 -15.69 3.82 -17.91
C ARG A 245 -16.97 4.15 -17.14
N ALA A 246 -16.94 4.04 -15.81
CA ALA A 246 -18.08 4.39 -14.95
C ALA A 246 -18.57 5.83 -15.18
N ARG A 247 -17.65 6.77 -15.37
CA ARG A 247 -17.99 8.19 -15.64
C ARG A 247 -18.44 8.46 -17.07
N ILE A 248 -18.03 7.65 -18.03
CA ILE A 248 -18.53 7.71 -19.42
C ILE A 248 -19.97 7.21 -19.45
N ASP A 249 -20.21 6.06 -18.82
CA ASP A 249 -21.52 5.39 -18.85
C ASP A 249 -22.54 6.12 -17.95
N ARG A 250 -22.06 6.74 -16.87
CA ARG A 250 -22.85 7.45 -15.86
C ARG A 250 -22.24 8.82 -15.52
N PRO A 251 -22.39 9.83 -16.38
CA PRO A 251 -21.75 11.13 -16.23
C PRO A 251 -22.21 11.93 -15.00
N GLU A 252 -23.32 11.53 -14.38
CA GLU A 252 -23.85 12.11 -13.15
C GLU A 252 -23.04 11.74 -11.90
N LEU A 253 -22.27 10.64 -11.92
CA LEU A 253 -21.57 10.13 -10.73
C LEU A 253 -20.42 11.03 -10.28
N SER A 254 -20.45 11.58 -9.07
CA SER A 254 -19.28 12.33 -8.57
C SER A 254 -18.05 11.43 -8.38
N ALA A 255 -16.85 12.02 -8.27
CA ALA A 255 -15.62 11.24 -8.00
C ALA A 255 -15.72 10.41 -6.71
N ASP A 256 -16.42 10.92 -5.70
CA ASP A 256 -16.67 10.21 -4.45
C ASP A 256 -17.67 9.05 -4.62
N ASP A 257 -18.63 9.15 -5.55
CA ASP A 257 -19.53 8.03 -5.92
C ASP A 257 -18.76 6.92 -6.61
N VAL A 258 -17.94 7.26 -7.60
CA VAL A 258 -17.11 6.29 -8.33
C VAL A 258 -16.18 5.56 -7.36
N ARG A 259 -15.52 6.29 -6.45
CA ARG A 259 -14.71 5.67 -5.40
C ARG A 259 -15.54 4.74 -4.51
N ALA A 260 -16.73 5.16 -4.09
CA ALA A 260 -17.61 4.35 -3.26
C ALA A 260 -18.09 3.08 -4.00
N LEU A 261 -18.41 3.17 -5.29
CA LEU A 261 -18.81 2.03 -6.13
C LEU A 261 -17.67 1.02 -6.24
N LEU A 262 -16.46 1.48 -6.60
CA LEU A 262 -15.29 0.61 -6.78
C LEU A 262 -14.96 -0.16 -5.48
N VAL A 263 -15.02 0.50 -4.33
CA VAL A 263 -14.75 -0.13 -3.02
C VAL A 263 -15.89 -1.06 -2.61
N GLY A 264 -17.14 -0.64 -2.81
CA GLY A 264 -18.32 -1.41 -2.40
C GLY A 264 -18.50 -2.69 -3.20
N ALA A 265 -18.25 -2.63 -4.52
CA ALA A 265 -18.32 -3.77 -5.43
C ALA A 265 -17.14 -4.74 -5.29
N GLY A 266 -16.11 -4.38 -4.50
CA GLY A 266 -14.94 -5.22 -4.28
C GLY A 266 -15.30 -6.61 -3.72
N ARG A 267 -14.75 -7.66 -4.34
CA ARG A 267 -14.92 -9.05 -3.90
C ARG A 267 -13.92 -9.36 -2.81
N THR A 268 -14.40 -9.57 -1.59
CA THR A 268 -13.54 -9.86 -0.44
C THR A 268 -12.75 -11.15 -0.64
N ILE A 269 -11.44 -11.08 -0.43
CA ILE A 269 -10.53 -12.22 -0.41
C ILE A 269 -10.52 -12.80 1.02
N PRO A 270 -10.99 -14.05 1.22
CA PRO A 270 -11.03 -14.67 2.54
C PRO A 270 -9.64 -14.74 3.19
N GLY A 271 -9.57 -14.56 4.50
CA GLY A 271 -8.32 -14.64 5.26
C GLY A 271 -7.37 -13.43 5.13
N VAL A 272 -7.65 -12.49 4.22
CA VAL A 272 -6.82 -11.29 4.03
C VAL A 272 -7.32 -10.14 4.91
N ARG A 273 -6.40 -9.43 5.58
CA ARG A 273 -6.76 -8.29 6.44
C ARG A 273 -7.35 -7.13 5.62
N LEU A 274 -8.31 -6.41 6.18
CA LEU A 274 -8.90 -5.21 5.56
C LEU A 274 -7.82 -4.20 5.13
N SER A 275 -6.79 -3.99 5.94
CA SER A 275 -5.69 -3.09 5.60
C SER A 275 -4.75 -3.59 4.49
N ALA A 276 -4.95 -4.79 3.95
CA ALA A 276 -4.20 -5.31 2.81
C ALA A 276 -5.03 -5.38 1.53
N GLN A 277 -6.37 -5.43 1.63
CA GLN A 277 -7.25 -5.59 0.46
C GLN A 277 -8.30 -4.48 0.28
N GLY A 278 -8.57 -3.66 1.29
CA GLY A 278 -9.68 -2.71 1.27
C GLY A 278 -11.03 -3.40 1.02
N GLY A 279 -11.78 -2.93 0.04
CA GLY A 279 -13.02 -3.55 -0.44
C GLY A 279 -12.83 -4.97 -0.99
N GLY A 280 -11.62 -5.33 -1.39
CA GLY A 280 -11.28 -6.62 -2.00
C GLY A 280 -10.84 -6.49 -3.45
N GLN A 281 -10.92 -7.59 -4.19
CA GLN A 281 -10.64 -7.63 -5.63
C GLN A 281 -11.62 -6.72 -6.38
N LEU A 282 -11.04 -5.81 -7.15
CA LEU A 282 -11.73 -4.88 -8.02
C LEU A 282 -12.73 -5.61 -8.94
N SER A 283 -13.94 -5.05 -9.02
CA SER A 283 -15.01 -5.50 -9.92
C SER A 283 -15.09 -4.59 -11.14
N GLU A 284 -15.39 -5.18 -12.30
CA GLU A 284 -15.69 -4.44 -13.53
C GLU A 284 -17.15 -3.97 -13.58
N SER A 285 -18.08 -4.67 -12.93
CA SER A 285 -19.48 -4.27 -12.80
C SER A 285 -19.67 -3.36 -11.58
N LEU A 286 -20.28 -2.20 -11.80
CA LEU A 286 -20.54 -1.14 -10.82
C LEU A 286 -22.03 -0.73 -10.79
N ASP A 287 -22.93 -1.72 -10.84
CA ASP A 287 -24.37 -1.53 -11.05
C ASP A 287 -25.17 -1.24 -9.76
N ALA A 288 -24.52 -0.72 -8.72
CA ALA A 288 -25.17 -0.45 -7.45
C ALA A 288 -26.14 0.74 -7.55
N ALA A 289 -27.35 0.57 -7.01
CA ALA A 289 -28.37 1.63 -6.94
C ALA A 289 -28.14 2.62 -5.78
N ALA A 290 -27.22 2.30 -4.86
CA ALA A 290 -26.85 3.17 -3.76
C ALA A 290 -25.36 3.08 -3.44
N VAL A 291 -24.84 4.06 -2.69
CA VAL A 291 -23.47 4.09 -2.18
C VAL A 291 -23.42 4.50 -0.71
N ILE A 292 -22.37 4.06 0.00
CA ILE A 292 -22.07 4.49 1.37
C ILE A 292 -20.79 5.31 1.36
N ARG A 293 -20.81 6.45 2.07
CA ARG A 293 -19.63 7.27 2.34
C ARG A 293 -19.37 7.37 3.86
N PRO A 294 -18.12 7.25 4.33
CA PRO A 294 -16.92 6.95 3.55
C PRO A 294 -16.93 5.52 2.97
N PRO A 295 -16.23 5.24 1.85
CA PRO A 295 -16.25 3.93 1.18
C PRO A 295 -15.75 2.76 2.03
N ILE A 296 -14.80 3.03 2.94
CA ILE A 296 -14.41 2.10 3.99
C ILE A 296 -14.87 2.70 5.31
N VAL A 297 -15.85 2.07 5.95
CA VAL A 297 -16.46 2.58 7.17
C VAL A 297 -15.59 2.19 8.36
N THR A 298 -14.91 3.16 8.96
CA THR A 298 -14.05 2.91 10.13
C THR A 298 -14.49 3.72 11.33
N ALA A 299 -14.36 3.14 12.52
CA ALA A 299 -14.68 3.82 13.78
C ALA A 299 -13.72 3.43 14.89
N THR A 300 -13.52 4.33 15.85
CA THR A 300 -12.82 4.06 17.11
C THR A 300 -13.81 4.19 18.26
N GLY A 301 -13.76 3.31 19.24
CA GLY A 301 -14.72 3.32 20.36
C GLY A 301 -14.15 2.71 21.64
N THR A 302 -14.65 3.07 22.81
CA THR A 302 -14.05 2.64 24.10
C THR A 302 -14.84 1.54 24.81
N ARG A 303 -16.08 1.25 24.42
CA ARG A 303 -17.01 0.41 25.20
C ARG A 303 -17.87 -0.53 24.35
N GLY A 304 -17.29 -1.61 23.82
CA GLY A 304 -18.04 -2.69 23.15
C GLY A 304 -18.72 -2.31 21.81
N ARG A 305 -18.87 -1.02 21.53
CA ARG A 305 -19.41 -0.42 20.31
C ARG A 305 -18.62 0.84 19.94
N ALA A 306 -18.69 1.23 18.67
CA ALA A 306 -18.15 2.48 18.16
C ALA A 306 -19.17 3.13 17.22
N ASP A 307 -19.45 4.42 17.43
CA ASP A 307 -20.34 5.20 16.58
C ASP A 307 -19.61 5.72 15.36
N VAL A 308 -20.27 5.66 14.20
CA VAL A 308 -19.81 6.30 12.97
C VAL A 308 -20.97 6.96 12.26
N ARG A 309 -20.73 8.13 11.67
CA ARG A 309 -21.68 8.75 10.75
C ARG A 309 -21.36 8.27 9.35
N VAL A 310 -22.32 7.67 8.69
CA VAL A 310 -22.23 7.32 7.26
C VAL A 310 -23.25 8.12 6.48
N SER A 311 -22.99 8.31 5.19
CA SER A 311 -23.91 8.94 4.25
C SER A 311 -24.35 7.93 3.21
N VAL A 312 -25.65 7.73 3.04
CA VAL A 312 -26.24 6.87 2.02
C VAL A 312 -26.63 7.74 0.83
N GLY A 313 -26.05 7.46 -0.34
CA GLY A 313 -26.40 8.11 -1.60
C GLY A 313 -27.36 7.28 -2.43
N ASN A 314 -28.39 7.91 -3.01
CA ASN A 314 -29.28 7.26 -3.97
C ASN A 314 -28.79 7.53 -5.39
N LEU A 315 -28.43 6.47 -6.10
CA LEU A 315 -27.95 6.53 -7.49
C LEU A 315 -29.05 6.18 -8.50
N GLY A 316 -30.28 5.94 -8.05
CA GLY A 316 -31.46 5.72 -8.89
C GLY A 316 -32.16 7.03 -9.28
N THR A 317 -33.25 6.89 -10.03
CA THR A 317 -34.04 8.00 -10.57
C THR A 317 -35.26 8.37 -9.72
N GLU A 318 -35.59 7.55 -8.72
CA GLU A 318 -36.77 7.72 -7.86
C GLU A 318 -36.39 7.88 -6.38
N ASP A 319 -37.28 8.51 -5.62
CA ASP A 319 -37.22 8.54 -4.16
C ASP A 319 -37.19 7.13 -3.59
N GLU A 320 -36.15 6.79 -2.83
CA GLU A 320 -35.99 5.44 -2.27
C GLU A 320 -35.84 5.49 -0.76
N THR A 321 -36.45 4.52 -0.07
CA THR A 321 -36.25 4.33 1.36
C THR A 321 -35.32 3.15 1.56
N TYR A 322 -34.16 3.41 2.15
CA TYR A 322 -33.14 2.41 2.40
C TYR A 322 -33.10 2.01 3.87
N ARG A 323 -32.89 0.71 4.12
CA ARG A 323 -32.54 0.15 5.43
C ARG A 323 -31.03 -0.07 5.49
N VAL A 324 -30.39 0.42 6.54
CA VAL A 324 -28.95 0.24 6.77
C VAL A 324 -28.72 -0.88 7.76
N VAL A 325 -27.94 -1.89 7.39
CA VAL A 325 -27.73 -3.11 8.17
C VAL A 325 -26.24 -3.36 8.40
N VAL A 326 -25.86 -3.64 9.64
CA VAL A 326 -24.50 -4.06 9.98
C VAL A 326 -24.39 -5.57 9.85
N GLN A 327 -23.44 -6.04 9.05
CA GLN A 327 -23.18 -7.46 8.80
C GLN A 327 -21.81 -7.87 9.32
N SER A 328 -21.71 -9.10 9.80
CA SER A 328 -20.44 -9.75 10.13
C SER A 328 -19.61 -10.06 8.88
N SER A 329 -18.34 -10.40 9.07
CA SER A 329 -17.46 -10.86 8.00
C SER A 329 -17.94 -12.15 7.30
N THR A 330 -18.82 -12.94 7.93
CA THR A 330 -19.42 -14.14 7.35
C THR A 330 -20.75 -13.87 6.64
N GLY A 331 -21.13 -12.59 6.47
CA GLY A 331 -22.38 -12.19 5.81
C GLY A 331 -23.64 -12.27 6.69
N ARG A 332 -23.51 -12.70 7.96
CA ARG A 332 -24.64 -12.73 8.90
C ARG A 332 -25.00 -11.30 9.32
N ASP A 333 -26.28 -10.96 9.22
CA ASP A 333 -26.86 -9.73 9.77
C ASP A 333 -26.68 -9.70 11.29
N LEU A 334 -26.14 -8.59 11.79
CA LEU A 334 -25.98 -8.36 13.23
C LEU A 334 -27.14 -7.52 13.76
N TRP A 335 -27.42 -6.36 13.15
CA TRP A 335 -28.59 -5.54 13.46
C TRP A 335 -28.91 -4.51 12.37
N ASN A 336 -30.14 -3.99 12.42
CA ASN A 336 -30.60 -2.85 11.64
C ASN A 336 -30.19 -1.54 12.34
N ALA A 337 -29.43 -0.69 11.65
CA ALA A 337 -29.00 0.61 12.14
C ALA A 337 -30.06 1.72 11.94
N GLY A 338 -31.08 1.47 11.11
CA GLY A 338 -32.20 2.38 10.85
C GLY A 338 -32.56 2.47 9.38
N THR A 339 -33.51 3.35 9.07
CA THR A 339 -33.97 3.64 7.71
C THR A 339 -33.75 5.10 7.35
N VAL A 340 -33.41 5.37 6.08
CA VAL A 340 -33.26 6.71 5.51
C VAL A 340 -34.03 6.80 4.21
N ARG A 341 -34.79 7.88 4.02
CA ARG A 341 -35.38 8.23 2.72
C ARG A 341 -34.43 9.17 1.99
N VAL A 342 -34.09 8.85 0.75
CA VAL A 342 -33.07 9.57 -0.02
C VAL A 342 -33.62 9.86 -1.41
N ALA A 343 -33.70 11.14 -1.76
CA ALA A 343 -34.11 11.58 -3.09
C ALA A 343 -33.06 11.20 -4.16
N PRO A 344 -33.43 11.11 -5.45
CA PRO A 344 -32.52 10.83 -6.55
C PRO A 344 -31.29 11.76 -6.54
N GLY A 345 -30.08 11.19 -6.65
CA GLY A 345 -28.82 11.94 -6.63
C GLY A 345 -28.48 12.60 -5.29
N ALA A 346 -29.34 12.48 -4.27
CA ALA A 346 -29.11 13.05 -2.95
C ALA A 346 -28.37 12.06 -2.03
N HIS A 347 -27.87 12.61 -0.93
CA HIS A 347 -27.23 11.85 0.14
C HIS A 347 -27.88 12.18 1.48
N THR A 348 -28.09 11.17 2.32
CA THR A 348 -28.61 11.36 3.68
C THR A 348 -27.72 10.67 4.70
N ALA A 349 -27.35 11.42 5.73
CA ALA A 349 -26.51 10.92 6.80
C ALA A 349 -27.32 10.12 7.85
N ILE A 350 -26.73 9.04 8.34
CA ILE A 350 -27.26 8.23 9.44
C ILE A 350 -26.12 7.84 10.39
N ARG A 351 -26.42 7.76 11.68
CA ARG A 351 -25.50 7.21 12.67
C ARG A 351 -25.61 5.70 12.65
N VAL A 352 -24.48 5.03 12.56
CA VAL A 352 -24.36 3.57 12.61
C VAL A 352 -23.48 3.22 13.80
N GLU A 353 -23.97 2.35 14.67
CA GLU A 353 -23.13 1.70 15.67
C GLU A 353 -22.45 0.49 15.03
N LEU A 354 -21.16 0.32 15.28
CA LEU A 354 -20.40 -0.86 14.88
C LEU A 354 -19.94 -1.64 16.12
N PRO A 355 -19.85 -2.99 16.05
CA PRO A 355 -19.31 -3.79 17.15
C PRO A 355 -17.85 -3.45 17.43
N LEU A 356 -17.43 -3.57 18.69
CA LEU A 356 -16.03 -3.50 19.09
C LEU A 356 -15.72 -4.64 20.07
N ARG A 357 -14.78 -5.51 19.70
CA ARG A 357 -14.37 -6.67 20.53
C ARG A 357 -12.86 -6.71 20.68
N GLY A 358 -12.35 -6.75 21.92
CA GLY A 358 -10.91 -6.80 22.18
C GLY A 358 -10.15 -5.67 21.48
N ARG A 359 -9.34 -6.03 20.46
CA ARG A 359 -8.52 -5.07 19.69
C ARG A 359 -9.23 -4.44 18.48
N GLY A 360 -10.40 -4.96 18.08
CA GLY A 360 -11.16 -4.46 16.94
C GLY A 360 -12.20 -5.44 16.41
N TRP A 361 -12.92 -5.03 15.38
CA TRP A 361 -13.88 -5.86 14.66
C TRP A 361 -13.83 -5.53 13.17
N SER A 362 -14.20 -6.49 12.32
CA SER A 362 -14.39 -6.29 10.88
C SER A 362 -15.67 -6.96 10.39
N GLY A 363 -16.29 -6.35 9.39
CA GLY A 363 -17.53 -6.79 8.76
C GLY A 363 -17.90 -5.85 7.63
N ARG A 364 -19.20 -5.62 7.42
CA ARG A 364 -19.72 -4.72 6.38
C ARG A 364 -20.89 -3.88 6.89
N VAL A 365 -21.08 -2.72 6.29
CA VAL A 365 -22.33 -1.96 6.35
C VAL A 365 -23.01 -2.14 5.00
N THR A 366 -24.27 -2.55 5.01
CA THR A 366 -25.07 -2.79 3.81
C THR A 366 -26.28 -1.88 3.75
N VAL A 367 -26.66 -1.50 2.54
CA VAL A 367 -27.87 -0.74 2.24
C VAL A 367 -28.81 -1.67 1.50
N ARG A 368 -30.05 -1.76 1.99
CA ARG A 368 -31.12 -2.54 1.36
C ARG A 368 -32.27 -1.65 1.00
N ARG A 369 -32.96 -1.91 -0.11
CA ARG A 369 -34.28 -1.31 -0.36
C ARG A 369 -35.22 -1.73 0.77
N ALA A 370 -35.94 -0.77 1.36
CA ALA A 370 -36.89 -1.07 2.43
C ALA A 370 -38.04 -1.94 1.90
N ALA A 371 -38.46 -1.69 0.65
CA ALA A 371 -39.30 -2.58 -0.12
C ALA A 371 -38.45 -3.73 -0.71
N GLY A 372 -38.90 -4.98 -0.56
CA GLY A 372 -38.23 -6.16 -1.13
C GLY A 372 -36.96 -6.64 -0.43
N GLY A 373 -36.22 -5.78 0.27
CA GLY A 373 -35.07 -6.19 1.09
C GLY A 373 -33.79 -6.50 0.32
N GLU A 374 -33.75 -6.21 -0.98
CA GLU A 374 -32.59 -6.39 -1.84
C GLU A 374 -31.38 -5.57 -1.38
N VAL A 375 -30.19 -6.16 -1.35
CA VAL A 375 -28.94 -5.45 -1.04
C VAL A 375 -28.48 -4.68 -2.27
N VAL A 376 -28.45 -3.35 -2.15
CA VAL A 376 -28.10 -2.43 -3.25
C VAL A 376 -26.77 -1.72 -3.03
N ALA A 377 -26.19 -1.81 -1.83
CA ALA A 377 -24.82 -1.39 -1.55
C ALA A 377 -24.25 -2.21 -0.40
N SER A 378 -22.95 -2.45 -0.42
CA SER A 378 -22.26 -3.19 0.62
C SER A 378 -20.84 -2.68 0.74
N HIS A 379 -20.46 -2.11 1.88
CA HIS A 379 -19.14 -1.49 2.09
C HIS A 379 -18.41 -2.13 3.26
N PRO A 380 -17.08 -2.33 3.16
CA PRO A 380 -16.30 -2.88 4.26
C PRO A 380 -16.35 -1.96 5.48
N ALA A 381 -16.42 -2.57 6.65
CA ALA A 381 -16.48 -1.87 7.92
C ALA A 381 -15.51 -2.46 8.94
N ALA A 382 -14.91 -1.60 9.76
CA ALA A 382 -14.06 -2.03 10.86
C ALA A 382 -14.11 -1.07 12.04
N THR A 383 -13.89 -1.62 13.23
CA THR A 383 -13.62 -0.83 14.42
C THR A 383 -12.24 -1.13 14.97
N PHE A 384 -11.62 -0.12 15.55
CA PHE A 384 -10.32 -0.22 16.19
C PHE A 384 -10.45 0.21 17.64
N ALA A 385 -9.75 -0.51 18.52
CA ALA A 385 -9.58 -0.04 19.89
C ALA A 385 -8.83 1.31 19.87
N PRO A 386 -9.27 2.30 20.66
CA PRO A 386 -8.67 3.62 20.69
C PRO A 386 -7.24 3.51 21.15
N VAL A 387 -6.35 4.18 20.43
CA VAL A 387 -5.01 4.44 20.93
C VAL A 387 -5.19 5.38 22.13
N PRO A 388 -4.62 5.07 23.31
CA PRO A 388 -4.74 5.94 24.48
C PRO A 388 -4.40 7.39 24.13
N ARG A 389 -5.13 8.37 24.69
CA ARG A 389 -4.82 9.79 24.51
C ARG A 389 -3.36 10.03 24.83
N LYS A 390 -2.56 10.32 23.81
CA LYS A 390 -1.17 10.70 23.99
C LYS A 390 -1.10 12.21 24.11
N THR A 391 -0.61 12.70 25.24
CA THR A 391 -0.18 14.09 25.36
C THR A 391 1.08 14.32 24.50
N GLY A 392 1.23 15.53 23.95
CA GLY A 392 2.41 15.91 23.16
C GLY A 392 2.43 15.43 21.71
N LEU A 393 1.27 15.15 21.11
CA LEU A 393 1.15 14.80 19.68
C LEU A 393 1.39 15.98 18.73
N LEU A 394 1.30 17.22 19.24
CA LEU A 394 1.60 18.41 18.48
C LEU A 394 2.49 19.33 19.33
N GLY A 395 3.68 19.62 18.81
CA GLY A 395 4.62 20.55 19.43
C GLY A 395 4.19 22.01 19.26
N VAL A 396 4.67 22.87 20.16
CA VAL A 396 4.59 24.32 19.94
C VAL A 396 5.48 24.66 18.75
N PRO A 397 4.98 25.37 17.71
CA PRO A 397 5.80 25.74 16.57
C PRO A 397 6.92 26.68 17.00
N GLU A 398 8.14 26.35 16.60
CA GLU A 398 9.35 27.14 16.88
C GLU A 398 9.66 28.00 15.65
N ILE A 399 9.87 29.31 15.84
CA ILE A 399 10.18 30.25 14.77
C ILE A 399 11.59 30.79 14.99
N VAL A 400 12.42 30.71 13.95
CA VAL A 400 13.77 31.27 13.94
C VAL A 400 13.90 32.15 12.71
N THR A 401 14.27 33.41 12.90
CA THR A 401 14.57 34.34 11.81
C THR A 401 16.06 34.66 11.83
N ALA A 402 16.75 34.31 10.75
CA ALA A 402 18.16 34.61 10.54
C ALA A 402 18.36 35.07 9.09
N ASP A 403 19.17 36.11 8.89
CA ASP A 403 19.57 36.63 7.56
C ASP A 403 18.39 36.92 6.61
N GLY A 404 17.28 37.44 7.17
CA GLY A 404 16.08 37.76 6.39
C GLY A 404 15.20 36.55 6.04
N VAL A 405 15.60 35.33 6.40
CA VAL A 405 14.83 34.11 6.21
C VAL A 405 14.15 33.73 7.53
N THR A 406 12.83 33.58 7.49
CA THR A 406 12.05 33.10 8.65
C THR A 406 11.75 31.62 8.45
N GLN A 407 12.28 30.76 9.33
CA GLN A 407 12.04 29.33 9.33
C GLN A 407 11.09 28.95 10.47
N ALA A 408 10.11 28.11 10.14
CA ALA A 408 9.24 27.47 11.11
C ALA A 408 9.59 26.00 11.26
N THR A 409 9.64 25.52 12.51
CA THR A 409 9.76 24.11 12.85
C THR A 409 8.51 23.64 13.56
N VAL A 410 7.84 22.62 13.02
CA VAL A 410 6.63 22.03 13.58
C VAL A 410 6.90 20.55 13.86
N ARG A 411 6.71 20.13 15.11
CA ARG A 411 6.77 18.72 15.48
C ARG A 411 5.35 18.15 15.48
N VAL A 412 5.11 17.17 14.62
CA VAL A 412 3.82 16.49 14.49
C VAL A 412 3.98 15.04 14.89
N GLY A 413 2.98 14.49 15.56
CA GLY A 413 3.05 13.19 16.21
C GLY A 413 4.00 13.19 17.40
N ARG A 414 3.91 12.13 18.20
CA ARG A 414 4.89 11.85 19.27
C ARG A 414 5.91 10.87 18.71
N LEU A 415 7.21 11.10 18.91
CA LEU A 415 8.26 10.12 18.70
C LEU A 415 9.03 9.99 20.01
N THR A 416 8.47 9.28 20.98
CA THR A 416 9.21 8.99 22.23
C THR A 416 9.62 7.54 22.26
N ARG A 417 10.92 7.31 22.46
CA ARG A 417 11.48 6.00 22.74
C ARG A 417 11.18 5.64 24.21
N ALA A 418 10.54 4.50 24.43
CA ALA A 418 10.30 3.90 25.74
C ALA A 418 10.90 2.49 25.71
N GLY A 419 12.14 2.36 26.17
CA GLY A 419 12.96 1.15 25.98
C GLY A 419 13.25 0.90 24.50
N GLU A 420 12.99 -0.31 24.00
CA GLU A 420 13.12 -0.65 22.58
C GLU A 420 11.95 -0.18 21.71
N ARG A 421 10.90 0.40 22.32
CA ARG A 421 9.68 0.79 21.58
C ARG A 421 9.69 2.27 21.23
N VAL A 422 9.45 2.58 19.96
CA VAL A 422 9.09 3.93 19.53
C VAL A 422 7.57 4.10 19.64
N LEU A 423 7.14 5.00 20.51
CA LEU A 423 5.74 5.38 20.63
C LEU A 423 5.43 6.48 19.61
N SER A 424 4.87 6.08 18.47
CA SER A 424 4.27 7.00 17.49
C SER A 424 2.77 7.23 17.74
N GLY A 425 2.27 8.41 17.41
CA GLY A 425 0.83 8.70 17.41
C GLY A 425 0.50 9.63 16.24
N PRO A 426 -0.47 9.27 15.38
CA PRO A 426 -0.81 10.07 14.20
C PRO A 426 -1.53 11.37 14.59
N VAL A 427 -1.42 12.38 13.73
CA VAL A 427 -2.24 13.59 13.76
C VAL A 427 -2.85 13.78 12.38
N HIS A 428 -4.16 13.89 12.33
CA HIS A 428 -4.95 14.05 11.12
C HIS A 428 -5.26 15.52 10.86
N ASP A 429 -5.58 15.86 9.60
CA ASP A 429 -6.06 17.19 9.20
C ASP A 429 -5.18 18.33 9.73
N VAL A 430 -3.86 18.17 9.64
CA VAL A 430 -2.90 19.16 10.11
C VAL A 430 -2.99 20.39 9.23
N ASN A 431 -3.31 21.53 9.83
CA ASN A 431 -3.37 22.82 9.18
C ASN A 431 -2.36 23.77 9.82
N VAL A 432 -1.61 24.49 8.99
CA VAL A 432 -0.68 25.52 9.41
C VAL A 432 -1.19 26.87 8.91
N LEU A 433 -1.45 27.78 9.85
CA LEU A 433 -2.04 29.09 9.59
C LEU A 433 -1.12 30.18 10.13
N LEU A 434 -0.87 31.21 9.34
CA LEU A 434 -0.33 32.49 9.82
C LEU A 434 -1.48 33.30 10.41
N VAL A 435 -1.40 33.65 11.69
CA VAL A 435 -2.38 34.47 12.40
C VAL A 435 -1.81 35.88 12.56
N PRO A 436 -2.38 36.89 11.88
CA PRO A 436 -1.98 38.29 12.03
C PRO A 436 -2.14 38.79 13.47
N GLY A 437 -1.17 39.58 13.94
CA GLY A 437 -1.19 40.18 15.29
C GLY A 437 -2.25 41.25 15.48
N ASP A 438 -2.75 41.83 14.39
CA ASP A 438 -3.85 42.81 14.36
C ASP A 438 -5.25 42.18 14.44
N GLY A 439 -5.33 40.84 14.49
CA GLY A 439 -6.59 40.10 14.58
C GLY A 439 -7.31 39.90 13.24
N SER A 440 -6.67 40.24 12.12
CA SER A 440 -7.22 39.96 10.78
C SER A 440 -7.26 38.44 10.47
N VAL A 441 -7.90 38.10 9.35
CA VAL A 441 -8.22 36.70 9.00
C VAL A 441 -6.94 35.85 8.87
N PRO A 442 -6.87 34.66 9.51
CA PRO A 442 -5.73 33.76 9.37
C PRO A 442 -5.46 33.35 7.93
N LEU A 443 -4.19 33.35 7.55
CA LEU A 443 -3.70 33.06 6.20
C LEU A 443 -3.13 31.63 6.12
N VAL A 444 -3.37 30.94 5.00
CA VAL A 444 -2.76 29.62 4.73
C VAL A 444 -1.33 29.79 4.24
N VAL A 445 -0.40 29.01 4.79
CA VAL A 445 1.01 29.04 4.38
C VAL A 445 1.19 28.32 3.04
N SER A 446 1.93 28.93 2.10
CA SER A 446 2.24 28.30 0.81
C SER A 446 3.11 27.04 0.99
N GLY A 447 2.86 26.03 0.14
CA GLY A 447 3.53 24.73 0.24
C GLY A 447 2.97 23.76 1.29
N VAL A 448 2.05 24.21 2.16
CA VAL A 448 1.41 23.37 3.19
C VAL A 448 -0.01 22.93 2.79
N GLY A 449 -0.59 23.47 1.71
CA GLY A 449 -1.89 23.05 1.18
C GLY A 449 -3.07 23.20 2.17
N ALA A 450 -4.24 22.69 1.78
CA ALA A 450 -5.36 22.50 2.71
C ALA A 450 -5.06 21.33 3.65
N GLY A 451 -5.70 21.31 4.83
CA GLY A 451 -5.45 20.34 5.89
C GLY A 451 -5.37 18.89 5.39
N HIS A 452 -4.25 18.25 5.69
CA HIS A 452 -3.98 16.86 5.31
C HIS A 452 -3.22 16.16 6.45
N ASP A 453 -3.07 14.85 6.37
CA ASP A 453 -2.36 14.12 7.41
C ASP A 453 -0.87 14.33 7.33
N TRP A 454 -0.23 14.45 8.50
CA TRP A 454 1.22 14.51 8.60
C TRP A 454 1.72 13.28 9.37
N ALA A 455 2.77 12.65 8.85
CA ALA A 455 3.45 11.58 9.56
C ALA A 455 4.09 12.11 10.86
N ALA A 456 4.39 11.21 11.81
CA ALA A 456 5.10 11.62 13.01
C ALA A 456 6.53 12.04 12.63
N GLY A 457 6.91 13.29 12.93
CA GLY A 457 8.18 13.85 12.50
C GLY A 457 8.37 15.32 12.87
N THR A 458 9.55 15.83 12.52
CA THR A 458 9.88 17.25 12.62
C THR A 458 9.89 17.83 11.22
N TYR A 459 9.00 18.78 10.98
CA TYR A 459 8.84 19.45 9.70
C TYR A 459 9.45 20.84 9.80
N ARG A 460 10.26 21.20 8.81
CA ARG A 460 10.89 22.52 8.71
C ARG A 460 10.47 23.12 7.38
N PHE A 461 9.99 24.36 7.42
CA PHE A 461 9.63 25.10 6.23
C PHE A 461 9.98 26.57 6.39
N VAL A 462 10.29 27.21 5.26
CA VAL A 462 10.55 28.64 5.20
C VAL A 462 9.21 29.36 5.04
N LEU A 463 8.97 30.34 5.90
CA LEU A 463 7.84 31.25 5.79
C LEU A 463 8.20 32.35 4.80
N SER A 464 7.57 32.31 3.64
CA SER A 464 7.67 33.38 2.64
C SER A 464 6.46 34.31 2.73
N ARG A 465 6.62 35.54 2.24
CA ARG A 465 5.52 36.49 2.05
C ARG A 465 4.67 36.19 0.81
N ARG A 466 4.70 34.96 0.26
CA ARG A 466 3.81 34.56 -0.84
C ARG A 466 2.75 33.58 -0.38
N LEU A 467 1.50 33.91 -0.71
CA LEU A 467 0.35 33.04 -0.55
C LEU A 467 0.31 31.96 -1.64
N PRO A 468 -0.37 30.82 -1.40
CA PRO A 468 -0.60 29.80 -2.43
C PRO A 468 -1.29 30.34 -3.70
N SER A 469 -2.08 31.41 -3.56
CA SER A 469 -2.77 32.09 -4.66
C SER A 469 -1.86 33.00 -5.49
N GLY A 470 -0.59 33.14 -5.14
CA GLY A 470 0.36 34.06 -5.77
C GLY A 470 0.36 35.48 -5.18
N GLY A 471 -0.56 35.81 -4.28
CA GLY A 471 -0.60 37.10 -3.58
C GLY A 471 0.55 37.32 -2.56
N SER A 472 0.77 38.57 -2.14
CA SER A 472 1.79 38.93 -1.15
C SER A 472 1.18 39.10 0.26
N VAL A 473 1.86 38.58 1.27
CA VAL A 473 1.53 38.81 2.69
C VAL A 473 2.20 40.12 3.11
N PRO A 474 1.48 41.11 3.66
CA PRO A 474 2.08 42.33 4.20
C PRO A 474 3.11 42.02 5.30
N PRO A 475 4.17 42.83 5.45
CA PRO A 475 5.10 42.67 6.56
C PRO A 475 4.37 43.03 7.86
N GLY A 476 4.66 42.30 8.95
CA GLY A 476 3.93 42.50 10.19
C GLY A 476 4.23 41.46 11.25
N ARG A 477 3.51 41.58 12.37
CA ARG A 477 3.57 40.64 13.49
C ARG A 477 2.60 39.49 13.25
N PHE A 478 3.08 38.27 13.42
CA PHE A 478 2.27 37.07 13.23
C PHE A 478 2.53 36.04 14.32
N ARG A 479 1.57 35.13 14.51
CA ARG A 479 1.75 33.86 15.21
C ARG A 479 1.51 32.73 14.22
N LEU A 480 2.30 31.66 14.31
CA LEU A 480 2.04 30.45 13.54
C LEU A 480 1.13 29.55 14.38
N ARG A 481 -0.09 29.33 13.90
CA ARG A 481 -1.05 28.40 14.52
C ARG A 481 -1.05 27.09 13.76
N VAL A 482 -0.77 26.00 14.46
CA VAL A 482 -0.92 24.66 13.93
C VAL A 482 -2.09 23.99 14.63
N THR A 483 -2.99 23.42 13.83
CA THR A 483 -4.13 22.64 14.32
C THR A 483 -4.10 21.26 13.70
N GLY A 484 -4.70 20.27 14.36
CA GLY A 484 -4.88 18.93 13.83
C GLY A 484 -5.84 18.15 14.71
N ARG A 485 -6.09 16.89 14.37
CA ARG A 485 -6.92 15.97 15.15
C ARG A 485 -6.09 14.80 15.66
N GLY A 486 -6.18 14.53 16.95
CA GLY A 486 -5.58 13.33 17.54
C GLY A 486 -6.24 12.04 17.03
N PRO A 487 -5.67 10.87 17.35
CA PRO A 487 -6.22 9.56 16.95
C PRO A 487 -7.64 9.28 17.51
N ASP A 488 -8.06 10.03 18.52
CA ASP A 488 -9.39 9.99 19.13
C ASP A 488 -10.35 11.05 18.55
N GLY A 489 -9.96 11.73 17.46
CA GLY A 489 -10.71 12.80 16.81
C GLY A 489 -10.68 14.15 17.54
N SER A 490 -10.05 14.24 18.72
CA SER A 490 -9.96 15.48 19.49
C SER A 490 -9.17 16.55 18.73
N LEU A 491 -9.67 17.79 18.74
CA LEU A 491 -8.95 18.92 18.16
C LEU A 491 -7.72 19.25 19.03
N ILE A 492 -6.56 19.34 18.41
CA ILE A 492 -5.31 19.75 19.03
C ILE A 492 -4.86 21.03 18.32
N ALA A 493 -4.58 22.09 19.09
CA ALA A 493 -4.07 23.34 18.56
C ALA A 493 -2.85 23.81 19.35
N ARG A 494 -1.87 24.37 18.65
CA ARG A 494 -0.66 24.99 19.22
C ARG A 494 -0.35 26.28 18.47
N GLN A 495 0.22 27.24 19.17
CA GLN A 495 0.61 28.53 18.59
C GLN A 495 2.04 28.86 18.99
N SER A 496 2.81 29.40 18.05
CA SER A 496 4.13 29.94 18.33
C SER A 496 4.05 31.21 19.19
N ALA A 497 5.21 31.64 19.69
CA ALA A 497 5.40 33.03 20.06
C ALA A 497 5.16 33.96 18.86
N GLU A 498 4.86 35.23 19.14
CA GLU A 498 4.75 36.25 18.09
C GLU A 498 6.12 36.49 17.44
N PHE A 499 6.13 36.64 16.12
CA PHE A 499 7.34 36.93 15.35
C PHE A 499 7.05 37.97 14.27
N MET A 500 8.11 38.62 13.80
CA MET A 500 8.03 39.58 12.70
C MET A 500 8.33 38.86 11.38
N LEU A 501 7.41 38.94 10.43
CA LEU A 501 7.67 38.53 9.06
C LEU A 501 7.98 39.79 8.24
N ARG A 502 9.21 39.91 7.76
CA ARG A 502 9.71 41.08 7.01
C ARG A 502 9.64 40.85 5.50
#